data_AF-A0A3D5CVE8-F1
#
_entry.id   AF-A0A3D5CVE8-F1
#
_cell.length_a   1.000
_cell.length_b   1.000
_cell.length_c   1.000
_cell.angle_alpha   90.00
_cell.angle_beta   90.00
_cell.angle_gamma   90.00
#
_symmetry.space_group_name_H-M   'P 1'
#
loop_
_entity.id
_entity.type
_entity.pdbx_description
1 polymer ?
#
loop_
_entity_poly.entity_id
_entity_poly.type
_entity_poly.pdbx_seq_one_letter_code
_entity_poly.pdbx_strand_id
1 'polypeptide(L)'
;MTPIERLERLSEEITRTFHPDFIFLIGPDKIQHFPARNWSHDQKIQELTNRFDHSLMVTTWQGHEVIYSPELSVFALIPCSKTT
;
A
#
# COMPACT_ATOMS: atom_id res chain seq x y z
N MET A 1 -1.66 -16.29 -2.43
CA MET A 1 -2.54 -15.32 -1.76
C MET A 1 -2.37 -14.00 -2.46
N THR A 2 -3.46 -13.38 -2.90
CA THR A 2 -3.43 -12.08 -3.57
C THR A 2 -3.25 -10.95 -2.55
N PRO A 3 -2.83 -9.74 -2.97
CA PRO A 3 -2.78 -8.58 -2.08
C PRO A 3 -4.11 -8.31 -1.36
N ILE A 4 -5.22 -8.44 -2.08
CA ILE A 4 -6.57 -8.23 -1.55
C ILE A 4 -6.91 -9.26 -0.47
N GLU A 5 -6.68 -10.55 -0.73
CA GLU A 5 -6.91 -11.60 0.27
C GLU A 5 -6.09 -11.39 1.54
N ARG A 6 -4.90 -10.78 1.44
CA ARG A 6 -4.10 -10.45 2.63
C ARG A 6 -4.69 -9.28 3.39
N LEU A 7 -5.16 -8.23 2.70
CA LEU A 7 -5.81 -7.07 3.31
C LEU A 7 -7.10 -7.45 4.05
N GLU A 8 -7.93 -8.32 3.47
CA GLU A 8 -9.17 -8.84 4.09
C GLU A 8 -8.90 -9.67 5.36
N ARG A 9 -7.68 -10.16 5.55
CA ARG A 9 -7.27 -10.95 6.73
C ARG A 9 -6.63 -10.10 7.82
N LEU A 10 -6.40 -8.82 7.58
CA LEU A 10 -5.91 -7.90 8.61
C LEU A 10 -7.01 -7.63 9.64
N SER A 11 -6.60 -7.46 10.89
CA SER A 11 -7.54 -7.06 11.94
C SER A 11 -8.04 -5.63 11.71
N GLU A 12 -9.25 -5.33 12.18
CA GLU A 12 -9.78 -3.96 12.12
C GLU A 12 -8.87 -2.93 12.79
N GLU A 13 -8.15 -3.33 13.83
CA GLU A 13 -7.19 -2.47 14.51
C GLU A 13 -6.09 -2.01 13.56
N ILE A 14 -5.52 -2.93 12.77
CA ILE A 14 -4.48 -2.61 11.78
C ILE A 14 -5.05 -1.70 10.69
N THR A 15 -6.21 -2.03 10.14
CA THR A 15 -6.77 -1.29 9.00
C THR A 15 -7.17 0.15 9.40
N ARG A 16 -7.54 0.37 10.66
CA ARG A 16 -7.79 1.73 11.22
C ARG A 16 -6.53 2.59 11.35
N THR A 17 -5.34 2.01 11.32
CA THR A 17 -4.07 2.78 11.36
C THR A 17 -3.65 3.35 10.01
N PHE A 18 -4.31 2.96 8.92
CA PHE A 18 -3.96 3.42 7.59
C PHE A 18 -4.32 4.90 7.40
N HIS A 19 -3.29 5.74 7.44
CA HIS A 19 -3.41 7.19 7.36
C HIS A 19 -2.76 7.73 6.07
N PRO A 20 -3.38 8.69 5.36
CA PRO A 20 -2.94 9.18 4.04
C PRO A 20 -1.54 9.81 4.01
N ASP A 21 -1.02 10.18 5.17
CA ASP A 21 0.33 10.69 5.39
C ASP A 21 1.44 9.63 5.24
N PHE A 22 1.07 8.36 5.15
CA PHE A 22 2.00 7.25 5.11
C PHE A 22 1.74 6.34 3.92
N ILE A 23 2.79 5.67 3.46
CA ILE A 23 2.70 4.50 2.58
C ILE A 23 3.01 3.27 3.42
N PHE A 24 2.18 2.24 3.27
CA PHE A 24 2.32 0.99 4.00
C PHE A 24 2.87 -0.09 3.08
N LEU A 25 3.90 -0.81 3.50
CA LEU A 25 4.47 -1.98 2.82
C LEU A 25 4.05 -3.23 3.57
N ILE A 26 3.26 -4.07 2.92
CA ILE A 26 2.60 -5.22 3.54
C ILE A 26 3.23 -6.48 3.01
N GLY A 27 4.09 -7.08 3.84
CA GLY A 27 4.71 -8.38 3.59
C GLY A 27 3.93 -9.53 4.26
N PRO A 28 4.39 -10.78 4.10
CA PRO A 28 3.75 -11.93 4.73
C PRO A 28 3.86 -11.91 6.26
N ASP A 29 4.99 -11.45 6.79
CA ASP A 29 5.29 -11.55 8.23
C ASP A 29 5.20 -10.21 8.97
N LYS A 30 5.20 -9.09 8.23
CA LYS A 30 5.26 -7.75 8.81
C LYS A 30 4.64 -6.70 7.92
N ILE A 31 4.18 -5.64 8.58
CA ILE A 31 3.76 -4.39 7.95
C ILE A 31 4.78 -3.31 8.34
N GLN A 32 5.32 -2.63 7.35
CA GLN A 32 6.17 -1.46 7.54
C GLN A 32 5.44 -0.23 6.99
N HIS A 33 5.82 0.96 7.44
CA HIS A 33 5.32 2.20 6.88
C HIS A 33 6.41 3.25 6.85
N PHE A 34 6.27 4.23 5.95
CA PHE A 34 7.15 5.39 5.90
C PHE A 34 6.34 6.65 5.58
N PRO A 35 6.78 7.83 6.08
CA PRO A 35 6.07 9.07 5.85
C PRO A 35 6.16 9.47 4.38
N ALA A 36 5.02 9.83 3.79
CA ALA A 36 4.88 10.39 2.46
C ALA A 36 3.99 11.64 2.50
N ARG A 37 4.07 12.38 3.61
CA ARG A 37 3.37 13.65 3.81
C ARG A 37 3.78 14.63 2.72
N ASN A 38 2.79 15.29 2.11
CA ASN A 38 2.96 16.26 1.03
C ASN A 38 3.57 15.69 -0.26
N TRP A 39 3.70 14.37 -0.40
CA TRP A 39 4.12 13.78 -1.65
C TRP A 39 2.94 13.78 -2.63
N SER A 40 3.20 14.19 -3.88
CA SER A 40 2.26 13.98 -4.97
C SER A 40 2.07 12.49 -5.22
N HIS A 41 0.97 12.11 -5.86
CA HIS A 41 0.75 10.71 -6.25
C HIS A 41 1.93 10.17 -7.09
N ASP A 42 2.41 10.94 -8.07
CA ASP A 42 3.55 10.55 -8.90
C ASP A 42 4.83 10.32 -8.11
N GLN A 43 5.11 11.13 -7.08
CA GLN A 43 6.25 10.92 -6.19
C GLN A 43 6.12 9.61 -5.39
N LYS A 44 4.91 9.30 -4.92
CA LYS A 44 4.61 8.03 -4.24
C LYS A 44 4.85 6.85 -5.18
N ILE A 45 4.36 6.92 -6.42
CA ILE A 45 4.54 5.86 -7.42
C ILE A 45 6.02 5.71 -7.80
N GLN A 46 6.74 6.80 -8.02
CA GLN A 46 8.17 6.76 -8.36
C GLN A 46 9.00 6.09 -7.26
N GLU A 47 8.75 6.43 -5.99
CA GLU A 47 9.43 5.79 -4.86
C GLU A 47 9.14 4.28 -4.81
N LEU A 48 7.87 3.89 -5.04
CA LEU A 48 7.49 2.47 -5.07
C LEU A 48 8.14 1.73 -6.24
N THR A 49 8.23 2.35 -7.41
CA THR A 49 8.95 1.81 -8.57
C THR A 49 10.42 1.60 -8.24
N ASN A 50 11.08 2.59 -7.64
CA ASN A 50 12.49 2.50 -7.24
C ASN A 50 12.73 1.39 -6.20
N ARG A 51 11.81 1.25 -5.24
CA ARG A 51 11.94 0.28 -4.14
C ARG A 51 11.66 -1.14 -4.57
N PHE A 52 10.65 -1.34 -5.42
CA PHE A 52 10.25 -2.66 -5.86
C PHE A 52 11.11 -3.12 -7.03
N ASP A 53 11.60 -2.25 -7.91
CA ASP A 53 12.43 -2.60 -9.09
C ASP A 53 11.76 -3.65 -10.00
N HIS A 54 10.42 -3.62 -10.08
CA HIS A 54 9.60 -4.57 -10.85
C HIS A 54 8.45 -3.85 -11.55
N SER A 55 7.85 -4.52 -12.52
CA SER A 55 6.59 -4.07 -13.14
C SER A 55 5.49 -3.99 -12.09
N LEU A 56 4.94 -2.79 -11.90
CA LEU A 56 3.91 -2.51 -10.92
C LEU A 56 2.53 -2.54 -11.56
N MET A 57 1.61 -3.18 -10.85
CA MET A 57 0.18 -3.23 -11.11
C MET A 57 -0.55 -2.46 -10.02
N VAL A 58 -1.69 -1.86 -10.39
CA VAL A 58 -2.53 -1.09 -9.48
C VAL A 58 -3.89 -1.76 -9.35
N THR A 59 -4.38 -1.84 -8.13
CA THR A 59 -5.76 -2.20 -7.82
C THR A 59 -6.25 -1.35 -6.64
N THR A 60 -7.51 -1.51 -6.24
CA THR A 60 -8.09 -0.75 -5.14
C THR A 60 -8.69 -1.66 -4.09
N TRP A 61 -8.63 -1.21 -2.84
CA TRP A 61 -9.20 -1.90 -1.69
C TRP A 61 -9.76 -0.87 -0.70
N GLN A 62 -11.08 -0.91 -0.47
CA GLN A 62 -11.78 0.04 0.42
C GLN A 62 -11.48 1.53 0.10
N GLY A 63 -11.25 1.85 -1.17
CA GLY A 63 -10.89 3.18 -1.64
C GLY A 63 -9.39 3.51 -1.55
N HIS A 64 -8.58 2.67 -0.92
CA HIS A 64 -7.12 2.78 -0.93
C HIS A 64 -6.54 2.18 -2.21
N GLU A 65 -5.45 2.74 -2.70
CA GLU A 65 -4.71 2.17 -3.83
C GLU A 65 -3.74 1.11 -3.33
N VAL A 66 -3.67 0.01 -4.06
CA VAL A 66 -2.80 -1.13 -3.77
C VAL A 66 -1.88 -1.32 -4.96
N ILE A 67 -0.59 -1.11 -4.73
CA ILE A 67 0.46 -1.20 -5.74
C ILE A 67 1.24 -2.48 -5.49
N TYR A 68 1.29 -3.38 -6.46
CA TYR A 68 1.89 -4.70 -6.29
C TYR A 68 2.57 -5.18 -7.56
N SER A 69 3.42 -6.19 -7.43
CA SER A 69 3.94 -6.96 -8.56
C SER A 69 3.59 -8.43 -8.34
N PRO A 70 3.16 -9.18 -9.37
CA PRO A 70 2.91 -10.62 -9.22
C PRO A 70 4.17 -11.42 -8.84
N GLU A 71 5.35 -10.84 -9.05
CA GLU A 71 6.64 -11.44 -8.73
C GLU A 71 7.08 -11.18 -7.27
N LEU A 72 6.42 -10.26 -6.57
CA LEU A 72 6.78 -9.86 -5.21
C LEU A 72 5.75 -10.33 -4.18
N SER A 73 6.25 -10.79 -3.03
CA SER A 73 5.41 -11.17 -1.88
C SER A 73 5.00 -9.99 -1.00
N VAL A 74 5.62 -8.83 -1.24
CA VAL A 74 5.33 -7.54 -0.60
C VAL A 74 4.58 -6.64 -1.59
N PHE A 75 3.61 -5.90 -1.09
CA PHE A 75 2.91 -4.88 -1.86
C PHE A 75 2.79 -3.59 -1.04
N ALA A 76 2.52 -2.49 -1.71
CA ALA A 76 2.28 -1.21 -1.09
C ALA A 76 0.78 -0.88 -1.04
N LEU A 77 0.37 -0.20 0.02
CA LEU A 77 -0.94 0.41 0.17
C LEU A 77 -0.75 1.91 0.36
N ILE A 78 -1.39 2.68 -0.52
CA ILE A 78 -1.48 4.14 -0.46
C ILE A 78 -2.88 4.49 0.05
N PRO A 79 -3.03 4.96 1.30
CA PRO A 79 -4.33 5.28 1.81
C PRO A 79 -4.89 6.52 1.12
N CYS A 80 -6.06 6.38 0.49
CA CYS A 80 -6.88 7.52 0.12
C CYS A 80 -7.49 8.15 1.38
N SER A 81 -7.44 9.48 1.48
CA SER A 81 -8.19 10.23 2.48
C SER A 81 -9.67 9.93 2.28
N LYS A 82 -10.35 9.29 3.23
CA LYS A 82 -11.81 9.19 3.18
C LYS A 82 -12.36 10.62 3.26
N THR A 83 -12.78 11.18 2.12
CA THR A 83 -13.71 12.30 2.09
C THR A 83 -15.01 11.79 2.69
N THR A 84 -15.18 11.98 4.00
CA THR A 84 -16.49 11.98 4.67
C THR A 84 -17.43 12.97 3.99
#